data_AF-A0A7N2KRZ5-F1
#
_entry.id   AF-A0A7N2KRZ5-F1
#
_cell.length_a   1.000
_cell.length_b   1.000
_cell.length_c   1.000
_cell.angle_alpha   90.00
_cell.angle_beta   90.00
_cell.angle_gamma   90.00
#
_symmetry.space_group_name_H-M   'P 1'
#
loop_
_entity.id
_entity.type
_entity.pdbx_description
1 polymer ?
#
loop_
_entity_poly.entity_id
_entity_poly.type
_entity_poly.pdbx_seq_one_letter_code
_entity_poly.pdbx_strand_id
1 'polypeptide(L)'
;MKESPYGPFWRQVRKIATLEVLSNHRLETLKRIPDVEVNDSIKEIYKLLGKNKKVLLEMERWFGYTVLNVICRMVVGKRFGGATTKDENEGNDQCRMALREFFNLSGIFVVSDALPYLRWLDVGGYEKAMKKTAKELDHMARGWLEEHKQKKFCCGMKEHQDFMDVLLSIVTDNDETFGYDVDTIVKATSMVSFS
;
A
#
# COMPACT_ATOMS: atom_id res chain seq x y z
N MET A 1 1.21 -8.18 -18.07
CA MET A 1 2.48 -7.87 -17.37
C MET A 1 3.60 -8.74 -17.93
N LYS A 2 4.84 -8.25 -18.09
CA LYS A 2 6.00 -9.15 -18.20
C LYS A 2 6.38 -9.48 -16.76
N GLU A 3 6.10 -10.70 -16.32
CA GLU A 3 6.64 -11.23 -15.07
C GLU A 3 8.16 -11.02 -15.11
N SER A 4 8.70 -10.28 -14.14
CA SER A 4 10.14 -10.10 -14.03
C SER A 4 10.76 -11.49 -13.82
N PRO A 5 11.76 -11.91 -14.61
CA PRO A 5 12.36 -13.22 -14.43
C PRO A 5 12.85 -13.31 -12.98
N TYR A 6 12.53 -14.42 -12.31
CA TYR A 6 12.91 -14.76 -10.93
C TYR A 6 14.44 -14.68 -10.72
N GLY A 7 14.98 -13.47 -10.65
CA GLY A 7 16.41 -13.18 -10.58
C GLY A 7 16.90 -13.07 -9.14
N PRO A 8 18.24 -13.02 -8.94
CA PRO A 8 18.85 -12.83 -7.62
C PRO A 8 18.26 -11.65 -6.86
N PHE A 9 18.00 -10.54 -7.57
CA PHE A 9 17.35 -9.35 -7.03
C PHE A 9 15.96 -9.63 -6.42
N TRP A 10 15.10 -10.33 -7.15
CA TRP A 10 13.74 -10.67 -6.68
C TRP A 10 13.76 -11.59 -5.45
N ARG A 11 14.70 -12.54 -5.42
CA ARG A 11 14.90 -13.41 -4.25
C ARG A 11 15.34 -12.62 -3.03
N GLN A 12 16.24 -11.65 -3.22
CA GLN A 12 16.76 -10.81 -2.15
C GLN A 12 15.69 -9.86 -1.59
N VAL A 13 14.93 -9.20 -2.47
CA VAL A 13 13.76 -8.39 -2.10
C VAL A 13 12.76 -9.21 -1.28
N ARG A 14 12.41 -10.41 -1.76
CA ARG A 14 11.48 -11.29 -1.02
C ARG A 14 12.05 -11.73 0.33
N LYS A 15 13.34 -12.06 0.39
CA LYS A 15 14.01 -12.43 1.65
C LYS A 15 13.95 -11.31 2.67
N ILE A 16 14.23 -10.08 2.27
CA ILE A 16 14.14 -8.89 3.15
C ILE A 16 12.69 -8.67 3.61
N ALA A 17 11.74 -8.72 2.69
CA ALA A 17 10.32 -8.56 3.02
C ALA A 17 9.86 -9.61 4.04
N THR A 18 10.21 -10.88 3.84
CA THR A 18 9.78 -11.96 4.75
C THR A 18 10.50 -11.95 6.09
N LEU A 19 11.83 -11.78 6.10
CA LEU A 19 12.63 -11.94 7.31
C LEU A 19 12.67 -10.71 8.20
N GLU A 20 12.55 -9.53 7.62
CA GLU A 20 12.73 -8.28 8.36
C GLU A 20 11.40 -7.56 8.55
N VAL A 21 10.67 -7.36 7.44
CA VAL A 21 9.44 -6.56 7.41
C VAL A 21 8.24 -7.34 7.95
N LEU A 22 8.06 -8.58 7.50
CA LEU A 22 6.98 -9.49 7.88
C LEU A 22 7.41 -10.49 8.96
N SER A 23 8.48 -10.17 9.70
CA SER A 23 8.94 -11.00 10.80
C SER A 23 7.89 -11.08 11.91
N ASN A 24 7.87 -12.20 12.65
CA ASN A 24 6.95 -12.39 13.76
C ASN A 24 7.02 -11.23 14.78
N HIS A 25 8.23 -10.74 15.06
CA HIS A 25 8.41 -9.60 15.96
C HIS A 25 7.75 -8.31 15.42
N ARG A 26 7.85 -8.03 14.12
CA ARG A 26 7.18 -6.86 13.52
C ARG A 26 5.67 -7.04 13.49
N LEU A 27 5.19 -8.22 13.14
CA LEU A 27 3.75 -8.51 13.17
C LEU A 27 3.17 -8.35 14.58
N GLU A 28 3.92 -8.73 15.63
CA GLU A 28 3.53 -8.50 17.02
C GLU A 28 3.47 -7.00 17.36
N THR A 29 4.46 -6.21 16.93
CA THR A 29 4.47 -4.76 17.14
C THR A 29 3.32 -4.07 16.40
N LEU A 30 2.95 -4.56 15.21
CA LEU A 30 1.85 -4.01 14.39
C LEU A 30 0.48 -4.61 14.72
N LYS A 31 0.39 -5.64 15.58
CA LYS A 31 -0.85 -6.33 15.93
C LYS A 31 -1.93 -5.42 16.50
N ARG A 32 -1.52 -4.28 17.09
CA ARG A 32 -2.44 -3.28 17.64
C ARG A 32 -3.06 -2.37 16.58
N ILE A 33 -2.46 -2.27 15.40
CA ILE A 33 -2.92 -1.36 14.33
C ILE A 33 -4.32 -1.72 13.83
N PRO A 34 -4.63 -2.99 13.50
CA PRO A 34 -5.98 -3.40 13.10
C PRO A 34 -7.02 -3.04 14.17
N ASP A 35 -6.75 -3.35 15.43
CA ASP A 35 -7.68 -3.08 16.54
C ASP A 35 -7.95 -1.58 16.69
N VAL A 36 -6.91 -0.75 16.61
CA VAL A 36 -7.05 0.71 16.68
C VAL A 36 -7.85 1.25 15.50
N GLU A 37 -7.56 0.78 14.28
CA GLU A 37 -8.21 1.29 13.07
C GLU A 37 -9.68 0.86 12.99
N VAL A 38 -9.99 -0.38 13.38
CA VAL A 38 -11.37 -0.87 13.50
C VAL A 38 -12.13 -0.08 14.56
N ASN A 39 -11.53 0.12 15.74
CA ASN A 39 -12.16 0.89 16.81
C ASN A 39 -12.42 2.35 16.39
N ASP A 40 -11.49 2.99 15.69
CA ASP A 40 -11.68 4.35 15.19
C ASP A 40 -12.75 4.41 14.10
N SER A 41 -12.79 3.43 13.20
CA SER A 41 -13.85 3.30 12.18
C SER A 41 -15.23 3.13 12.82
N ILE A 42 -15.32 2.36 13.91
CA ILE A 42 -16.54 2.18 14.70
C ILE A 42 -16.95 3.49 15.39
N LYS A 43 -15.99 4.22 16.00
CA LYS A 43 -16.27 5.52 16.62
C LYS A 43 -16.81 6.54 15.62
N GLU A 44 -16.34 6.53 14.38
CA GLU A 44 -16.89 7.38 13.31
C GLU A 44 -18.36 7.08 13.03
N ILE A 45 -18.73 5.78 12.98
CA ILE A 45 -20.13 5.37 12.83
C ILE A 45 -20.98 5.88 14.00
N TYR A 46 -20.50 5.69 15.24
CA TYR A 46 -21.21 6.18 16.44
C TYR A 46 -21.42 7.69 16.42
N LYS A 47 -20.43 8.47 15.96
CA LYS A 47 -20.57 9.93 15.81
C LYS A 47 -21.65 10.30 14.80
N LEU A 48 -21.78 9.56 13.70
CA LEU A 48 -22.83 9.80 12.71
C LEU A 48 -24.21 9.41 13.21
N LEU A 49 -24.30 8.34 13.99
CA LEU A 49 -25.54 7.93 14.65
C LEU A 49 -25.98 8.93 15.73
N GLY A 50 -25.02 9.56 16.42
CA GLY A 50 -25.32 10.67 17.34
C GLY A 50 -25.90 11.89 16.63
N LYS A 51 -25.56 12.12 15.37
CA LYS A 51 -26.09 13.23 14.54
C LYS A 51 -27.37 12.85 13.80
N ASN A 52 -27.54 11.59 13.42
CA ASN A 52 -28.67 11.08 12.64
C ASN A 52 -29.34 9.90 13.35
N LYS A 53 -30.68 9.92 13.49
CA LYS A 53 -31.43 8.83 14.16
C LYS A 53 -31.23 7.44 13.52
N LYS A 54 -30.81 7.38 12.25
CA LYS A 54 -30.44 6.16 11.52
C LYS A 54 -29.29 6.48 10.57
N VAL A 55 -28.35 5.54 10.43
CA VAL A 55 -27.25 5.60 9.47
C VAL A 55 -27.36 4.39 8.54
N LEU A 56 -27.43 4.63 7.23
CA LEU A 56 -27.28 3.59 6.23
C LEU A 56 -25.79 3.41 5.93
N LEU A 57 -25.25 2.22 6.19
CA LEU A 57 -23.84 1.90 5.98
C LEU A 57 -23.70 0.85 4.87
N GLU A 58 -22.96 1.19 3.83
CA GLU A 58 -22.56 0.23 2.80
C GLU A 58 -21.38 -0.59 3.34
N MET A 59 -21.67 -1.80 3.83
CA MET A 59 -20.70 -2.63 4.55
C MET A 59 -19.47 -2.98 3.71
N GLU A 60 -19.65 -3.31 2.43
CA GLU A 60 -18.54 -3.64 1.52
C GLU A 60 -17.55 -2.47 1.41
N ARG A 61 -18.08 -1.27 1.18
CA ARG A 61 -17.28 -0.05 1.10
C ARG A 61 -16.60 0.26 2.43
N TRP A 62 -17.29 0.10 3.55
CA TRP A 62 -16.72 0.31 4.87
C TRP A 62 -15.56 -0.65 5.17
N PHE A 63 -15.75 -1.96 4.96
CA PHE A 63 -14.70 -2.96 5.12
C PHE A 63 -13.50 -2.68 4.21
N GLY A 64 -13.74 -2.34 2.95
CA GLY A 64 -12.69 -1.98 2.01
C GLY A 64 -11.84 -0.81 2.50
N TYR A 65 -12.46 0.24 3.04
CA TYR A 65 -11.73 1.37 3.61
C TYR A 65 -10.96 1.01 4.88
N THR A 66 -11.56 0.23 5.79
CA THR A 66 -10.88 -0.17 7.02
C THR A 66 -9.67 -1.03 6.72
N VAL A 67 -9.79 -2.02 5.83
CA VAL A 67 -8.65 -2.86 5.40
C VAL A 67 -7.56 -2.01 4.73
N LEU A 68 -7.95 -1.10 3.84
CA LEU A 68 -7.00 -0.20 3.17
C LEU A 68 -6.23 0.64 4.19
N ASN A 69 -6.92 1.24 5.16
CA ASN A 69 -6.29 2.04 6.19
C ASN A 69 -5.34 1.24 7.07
N VAL A 70 -5.70 0.00 7.43
CA VAL A 70 -4.82 -0.90 8.17
C VAL A 70 -3.53 -1.15 7.37
N ILE A 71 -3.65 -1.52 6.09
CA ILE A 71 -2.50 -1.80 5.23
C ILE A 71 -1.62 -0.55 5.09
N CYS A 72 -2.20 0.61 4.77
CA CYS A 72 -1.44 1.83 4.58
C CYS A 72 -0.76 2.31 5.86
N ARG A 73 -1.39 2.10 7.02
CA ARG A 73 -0.80 2.44 8.32
C ARG A 73 0.34 1.50 8.70
N MET A 74 0.27 0.23 8.32
CA MET A 74 1.37 -0.73 8.50
C MET A 74 2.53 -0.45 7.54
N VAL A 75 2.23 -0.18 6.27
CA VAL A 75 3.25 -0.11 5.21
C VAL A 75 3.97 1.24 5.18
N VAL A 76 3.23 2.35 5.30
CA VAL A 76 3.76 3.72 5.12
C VAL A 76 3.42 4.65 6.28
N GLY A 77 2.88 4.13 7.37
CA GLY A 77 2.56 4.91 8.56
C GLY A 77 1.45 5.96 8.34
N LYS A 78 0.73 5.93 7.20
CA LYS A 78 -0.29 6.91 6.86
C LYS A 78 -1.69 6.34 7.04
N ARG A 79 -2.60 7.20 7.51
CA ARG A 79 -4.03 6.95 7.56
C ARG A 79 -4.71 7.81 6.51
N PHE A 80 -5.44 7.16 5.61
CA PHE A 80 -6.35 7.84 4.69
C PHE A 80 -7.70 7.97 5.41
N GLY A 81 -8.35 9.13 5.35
CA GLY A 81 -9.48 9.46 6.24
C GLY A 81 -10.62 8.44 6.20
N GLY A 82 -11.56 8.56 7.14
CA GLY A 82 -12.69 7.64 7.30
C GLY A 82 -13.59 7.50 6.07
N ALA A 83 -14.28 6.35 5.97
CA ALA A 83 -15.30 6.07 4.93
C ALA A 83 -16.41 7.13 4.87
N THR A 84 -16.58 7.86 5.99
CA THR A 84 -17.68 8.78 6.24
C THR A 84 -17.27 10.25 6.23
N THR A 85 -15.97 10.53 6.19
CA THR A 85 -15.42 11.87 6.10
C THR A 85 -14.96 12.10 4.66
N LYS A 86 -15.58 13.07 3.98
CA LYS A 86 -14.92 13.73 2.84
C LYS A 86 -13.77 14.52 3.43
N ASP A 87 -12.60 13.90 3.54
CA ASP A 87 -11.39 14.63 3.87
C ASP A 87 -11.16 15.63 2.73
N GLU A 88 -11.08 16.92 3.03
CA GLU A 88 -10.89 18.01 2.06
C GLU A 88 -9.47 18.04 1.46
N ASN A 89 -8.67 16.99 1.74
CA ASN A 89 -7.31 16.87 1.25
C ASN A 89 -7.31 16.07 -0.06
N GLU A 90 -7.42 16.80 -1.18
CA GLU A 90 -7.56 16.27 -2.55
C GLU A 90 -6.51 15.18 -2.89
N GLY A 91 -5.29 15.29 -2.36
CA GLY A 91 -4.23 14.29 -2.55
C GLY A 91 -4.44 12.97 -1.78
N ASN A 92 -5.12 12.99 -0.64
CA ASN A 92 -5.51 11.80 0.11
C ASN A 92 -6.59 11.02 -0.67
N ASP A 93 -7.54 11.73 -1.26
CA ASP A 93 -8.61 11.12 -2.03
C ASP A 93 -8.10 10.45 -3.31
N GLN A 94 -7.20 11.10 -4.06
CA GLN A 94 -6.60 10.51 -5.26
C GLN A 94 -5.79 9.24 -4.94
N CYS A 95 -5.00 9.28 -3.87
CA CYS A 95 -4.26 8.12 -3.40
C CYS A 95 -5.18 6.95 -3.07
N ARG A 96 -6.27 7.24 -2.36
CA ARG A 96 -7.26 6.26 -1.95
C ARG A 96 -7.98 5.65 -3.15
N MET A 97 -8.30 6.47 -4.15
CA MET A 97 -8.88 6.00 -5.41
C MET A 97 -7.93 5.07 -6.17
N ALA A 98 -6.65 5.43 -6.30
CA ALA A 98 -5.66 4.61 -6.99
C ALA A 98 -5.47 3.24 -6.30
N LEU A 99 -5.42 3.21 -4.97
CA LEU A 99 -5.31 1.95 -4.23
C LEU A 99 -6.56 1.08 -4.35
N ARG A 100 -7.75 1.69 -4.29
CA ARG A 100 -9.01 0.95 -4.49
C ARG A 100 -9.08 0.36 -5.89
N GLU A 101 -8.72 1.14 -6.90
CA GLU A 101 -8.70 0.69 -8.29
C GLU A 101 -7.69 -0.44 -8.48
N PHE A 102 -6.54 -0.37 -7.81
CA PHE A 102 -5.56 -1.45 -7.82
C PHE A 102 -6.11 -2.75 -7.25
N PHE A 103 -6.77 -2.72 -6.09
CA PHE A 103 -7.39 -3.91 -5.49
C PHE A 103 -8.55 -4.46 -6.33
N ASN A 104 -9.33 -3.59 -6.97
CA ASN A 104 -10.36 -4.02 -7.89
C ASN A 104 -9.75 -4.72 -9.11
N LEU A 105 -8.71 -4.13 -9.72
CA LEU A 105 -8.07 -4.67 -10.91
C LEU A 105 -7.25 -5.93 -10.61
N SER A 106 -6.67 -6.08 -9.42
CA SER A 106 -5.90 -7.27 -9.05
C SER A 106 -6.77 -8.53 -8.90
N GLY A 107 -8.06 -8.37 -8.62
CA GLY A 107 -9.04 -9.46 -8.56
C GLY A 107 -9.64 -9.87 -9.91
N ILE A 108 -9.37 -9.13 -10.99
CA ILE A 108 -9.96 -9.37 -12.31
C ILE A 108 -9.04 -10.27 -13.14
N PHE A 109 -9.56 -11.44 -13.55
CA PHE A 109 -8.96 -12.24 -14.61
C PHE A 109 -9.23 -11.59 -15.97
N VAL A 110 -8.18 -11.15 -16.68
CA VAL A 110 -8.34 -10.51 -17.98
C VAL A 110 -8.44 -11.57 -19.07
N VAL A 111 -9.32 -11.38 -20.05
CA VAL A 111 -9.48 -12.31 -21.20
C VAL A 111 -8.15 -12.53 -21.94
N SER A 112 -7.26 -11.54 -21.93
CA SER A 112 -5.91 -11.64 -22.50
C SER A 112 -4.97 -12.58 -21.73
N ASP A 113 -5.26 -12.90 -20.47
CA ASP A 113 -4.52 -13.90 -19.69
C ASP A 113 -4.86 -15.32 -20.16
N ALA A 114 -6.10 -15.54 -20.61
CA ALA A 114 -6.54 -16.81 -21.21
C ALA A 114 -6.22 -16.88 -22.71
N LEU A 115 -6.33 -15.77 -23.43
CA LEU A 115 -6.14 -15.67 -24.89
C LEU A 115 -5.12 -14.56 -25.24
N PRO A 116 -3.81 -14.85 -25.17
CA PRO A 116 -2.73 -13.85 -25.30
C PRO A 116 -2.74 -13.05 -26.61
N TYR A 117 -3.30 -13.63 -27.68
CA TYR A 117 -3.40 -12.99 -28.99
C TYR A 117 -4.52 -11.94 -29.08
N LEU A 118 -5.45 -11.87 -28.12
CA LEU A 118 -6.46 -10.80 -28.03
C LEU A 118 -5.99 -9.59 -27.21
N ARG A 119 -4.74 -9.60 -26.75
CA ARG A 119 -4.17 -8.55 -25.90
C ARG A 119 -4.13 -7.17 -26.55
N TRP A 120 -3.99 -7.10 -27.88
CA TRP A 120 -3.99 -5.84 -28.62
C TRP A 120 -5.36 -5.15 -28.65
N LEU A 121 -6.44 -5.90 -28.47
CA LEU A 121 -7.81 -5.39 -28.46
C LEU A 121 -8.19 -4.73 -27.13
N ASP A 122 -7.45 -5.04 -26.03
CA ASP A 122 -7.77 -4.60 -24.67
C ASP A 122 -9.27 -4.71 -24.36
N VAL A 123 -9.86 -5.89 -24.59
CA VAL A 123 -11.30 -6.12 -24.47
C VAL A 123 -11.73 -5.83 -23.02
N GLY A 124 -12.40 -4.69 -22.80
CA GLY A 124 -12.79 -4.20 -21.48
C GLY A 124 -11.89 -3.09 -20.90
N GLY A 125 -10.81 -2.69 -21.57
CA GLY A 125 -9.96 -1.56 -21.17
C GLY A 125 -9.09 -1.81 -19.94
N TYR A 126 -9.02 -3.06 -19.47
CA TYR A 126 -8.37 -3.43 -18.22
C TYR A 126 -6.85 -3.25 -18.26
N GLU A 127 -6.17 -3.54 -19.38
CA GLU A 127 -4.72 -3.35 -19.47
C GLU A 127 -4.36 -1.86 -19.43
N LYS A 128 -5.17 -1.00 -20.05
CA LYS A 128 -5.00 0.46 -19.96
C LYS A 128 -5.27 0.98 -18.55
N ALA A 129 -6.32 0.51 -17.88
CA ALA A 129 -6.64 0.86 -16.50
C ALA A 129 -5.50 0.45 -15.56
N MET A 130 -5.03 -0.81 -15.64
CA MET A 130 -3.90 -1.32 -14.85
C MET A 130 -2.64 -0.48 -15.02
N LYS A 131 -2.29 -0.11 -16.27
CA LYS A 131 -1.12 0.76 -16.52
C LYS A 131 -1.27 2.15 -15.93
N LYS A 132 -2.47 2.73 -15.98
CA LYS A 132 -2.75 4.03 -15.37
C LYS A 132 -2.61 3.96 -13.85
N THR A 133 -3.28 3.00 -13.23
CA THR A 133 -3.24 2.78 -11.78
C THR A 133 -1.82 2.50 -11.29
N ALA A 134 -1.04 1.69 -12.02
CA ALA A 134 0.36 1.43 -11.68
C ALA A 134 1.22 2.71 -11.68
N LYS A 135 0.99 3.63 -12.62
CA LYS A 135 1.70 4.92 -12.65
C LYS A 135 1.32 5.82 -11.47
N GLU A 136 0.05 5.85 -11.10
CA GLU A 136 -0.43 6.62 -9.95
C GLU A 136 0.18 6.08 -8.64
N LEU A 137 0.15 4.76 -8.44
CA LEU A 137 0.77 4.12 -7.28
C LEU A 137 2.29 4.32 -7.22
N ASP A 138 2.98 4.24 -8.37
CA ASP A 138 4.42 4.47 -8.45
C ASP A 138 4.80 5.92 -8.13
N HIS A 139 3.97 6.89 -8.54
CA HIS A 139 4.12 8.29 -8.13
C HIS A 139 3.93 8.48 -6.62
N MET A 140 2.90 7.85 -6.05
CA MET A 140 2.63 7.90 -4.62
C MET A 140 3.74 7.25 -3.78
N ALA A 141 4.21 6.06 -4.19
CA ALA A 141 5.28 5.34 -3.52
C ALA A 141 6.57 6.16 -3.47
N ARG A 142 6.91 6.86 -4.56
CA ARG A 142 8.03 7.83 -4.58
C ARG A 142 7.82 8.96 -3.58
N GLY A 143 6.64 9.56 -3.56
CA GLY A 143 6.32 10.64 -2.62
C GLY A 143 6.50 10.20 -1.17
N TRP A 144 5.97 9.03 -0.81
CA TRP A 144 6.15 8.47 0.53
C TRP A 144 7.60 8.13 0.84
N LEU A 145 8.33 7.58 -0.13
CA LEU A 145 9.73 7.24 0.05
C LEU A 145 10.56 8.49 0.38
N GLU A 146 10.39 9.57 -0.37
CA GLU A 146 11.10 10.82 -0.12
C GLU A 146 10.71 11.45 1.23
N GLU A 147 9.43 11.39 1.61
CA GLU A 147 9.00 11.82 2.94
C GLU A 147 9.70 11.03 4.07
N HIS A 148 9.84 9.70 3.94
CA HIS A 148 10.48 8.87 4.97
C HIS A 148 11.99 9.11 5.01
N LYS A 149 12.66 9.27 3.85
CA LYS A 149 14.08 9.68 3.78
C LYS A 149 14.31 11.02 4.48
N GLN A 150 13.49 12.03 4.19
CA GLN A 150 13.61 13.35 4.80
C GLN A 150 13.36 13.30 6.32
N LYS A 151 12.35 12.56 6.77
CA LYS A 151 12.06 12.39 8.21
C LYS A 151 13.21 11.71 8.94
N LYS A 152 13.81 10.66 8.35
CA LYS A 152 14.98 9.97 8.92
C LYS A 152 16.17 10.94 9.07
N PHE A 153 16.40 11.81 8.08
CA PHE A 153 17.46 12.81 8.12
C PHE A 153 17.21 13.91 9.18
N CYS A 154 15.98 14.42 9.28
CA CYS A 154 15.66 15.54 10.17
C CYS A 154 15.45 15.15 11.64
N CYS A 155 14.90 13.96 11.92
CA CYS A 155 14.39 13.61 13.25
C CYS A 155 14.98 12.31 13.82
N GLY A 156 15.83 11.59 13.07
CA GLY A 156 16.33 10.27 13.46
C GLY A 156 15.28 9.16 13.36
N MET A 157 15.60 7.98 13.89
CA MET A 157 14.67 6.83 13.91
C MET A 157 13.57 7.03 14.95
N LYS A 158 12.32 6.75 14.55
CA LYS A 158 11.17 6.71 15.46
C LYS A 158 11.19 5.44 16.32
N GLU A 159 10.57 5.54 17.51
CA GLU A 159 10.28 4.39 18.39
C GLU A 159 9.29 3.40 17.74
N HIS A 160 8.37 3.89 16.90
CA HIS A 160 7.47 3.08 16.09
C HIS A 160 7.81 3.26 14.61
N GLN A 161 8.38 2.21 14.01
CA GLN A 161 8.76 2.15 12.60
C GLN A 161 7.69 1.42 11.78
N ASP A 162 7.30 2.00 10.65
CA ASP A 162 6.50 1.31 9.64
C ASP A 162 7.41 0.48 8.69
N PHE A 163 6.79 -0.26 7.76
CA PHE A 163 7.56 -1.12 6.85
C PHE A 163 8.53 -0.33 5.97
N MET A 164 8.16 0.87 5.55
CA MET A 164 9.02 1.71 4.70
C MET A 164 10.25 2.20 5.48
N ASP A 165 10.08 2.59 6.75
CA ASP A 165 11.19 2.93 7.67
C ASP A 165 12.17 1.76 7.84
N VAL A 166 11.65 0.55 8.02
CA VAL A 166 12.44 -0.67 8.20
C VAL A 166 13.22 -0.97 6.92
N LEU A 167 12.54 -0.96 5.77
CA LEU A 167 13.17 -1.19 4.47
C LEU A 167 14.28 -0.18 4.17
N LEU A 168 14.02 1.12 4.40
CA LEU A 168 15.01 2.16 4.22
C LEU A 168 16.25 1.94 5.08
N SER A 169 16.06 1.47 6.31
CA SER A 169 17.16 1.20 7.24
C SER A 169 18.02 0.02 6.77
N ILE A 170 17.39 -1.09 6.38
CA ILE A 170 18.09 -2.27 5.86
C ILE A 170 18.88 -1.95 4.59
N VAL A 171 18.32 -1.13 3.70
CA VAL A 171 18.99 -0.77 2.44
C VAL A 171 20.14 0.21 2.67
N THR A 172 19.99 1.16 3.60
CA THR A 172 21.06 2.11 3.94
C THR A 172 22.22 1.41 4.66
N ASP A 173 21.93 0.45 5.53
CA ASP A 173 22.95 -0.26 6.31
C ASP A 173 23.72 -1.31 5.49
N ASN A 174 23.18 -1.72 4.33
CA ASN A 174 23.76 -2.73 3.43
C ASN A 174 24.39 -2.14 2.15
N ASP A 175 24.86 -0.89 2.20
CA ASP A 175 25.34 -0.09 1.05
C ASP A 175 26.43 -0.78 0.18
N GLU A 176 27.11 -1.81 0.70
CA GLU A 176 28.09 -2.60 -0.08
C GLU A 176 27.49 -3.73 -0.94
N THR A 177 26.23 -4.13 -0.74
CA THR A 177 25.69 -5.38 -1.36
C THR A 177 24.86 -5.18 -2.62
N PHE A 178 24.44 -3.97 -2.97
CA PHE A 178 23.37 -3.83 -3.96
C PHE A 178 23.79 -3.38 -5.35
N GLY A 179 24.77 -2.49 -5.55
CA GLY A 179 25.13 -2.02 -6.91
C GLY A 179 23.95 -1.50 -7.76
N TYR A 180 22.79 -1.32 -7.15
CA TYR A 180 21.50 -0.95 -7.73
C TYR A 180 20.93 0.16 -6.88
N ASP A 181 20.34 1.14 -7.54
CA ASP A 181 19.81 2.34 -6.92
C ASP A 181 18.73 2.02 -5.87
N VAL A 182 18.82 2.69 -4.72
CA VAL A 182 17.96 2.52 -3.53
C VAL A 182 16.47 2.65 -3.89
N ASP A 183 16.15 3.53 -4.82
CA ASP A 183 14.78 3.74 -5.33
C ASP A 183 14.21 2.49 -6.01
N THR A 184 15.06 1.70 -6.70
CA THR A 184 14.64 0.47 -7.39
C THR A 184 14.30 -0.64 -6.39
N ILE A 185 15.07 -0.77 -5.31
CA ILE A 185 14.85 -1.79 -4.27
C ILE A 185 13.58 -1.48 -3.48
N VAL A 186 13.39 -0.22 -3.09
CA VAL A 186 12.21 0.18 -2.31
C VAL A 186 10.94 0.02 -3.13
N LYS A 187 10.94 0.42 -4.42
CA LYS A 187 9.80 0.22 -5.32
C LYS A 187 9.49 -1.26 -5.55
N ALA A 188 10.51 -2.09 -5.75
CA ALA A 188 10.28 -3.51 -5.95
C ALA A 188 9.69 -4.18 -4.69
N THR A 189 10.18 -3.80 -3.51
CA THR A 189 9.76 -4.41 -2.24
C THR A 189 8.34 -4.00 -1.84
N SER A 190 7.94 -2.74 -2.08
CA SER A 190 6.57 -2.28 -1.81
C SER A 190 5.52 -2.97 -2.70
N MET A 191 5.90 -3.42 -3.90
CA MET A 191 5.02 -4.17 -4.79
C MET A 191 4.80 -5.63 -4.37
N VAL A 192 5.68 -6.21 -3.52
CA VAL A 192 5.54 -7.62 -3.06
C VAL A 192 4.46 -7.76 -2.00
N SER A 193 4.12 -6.69 -1.27
CA SER A 193 3.11 -6.72 -0.20
C SER A 193 1.65 -6.79 -0.67
N PHE A 194 1.42 -6.93 -1.98
CA PHE A 194 0.09 -6.99 -2.60
C PHE A 194 -0.12 -8.20 -3.53
N SER A 195 0.77 -9.20 -3.47
CA SER A 195 0.57 -10.53 -4.07
C SER A 195 0.41 -11.58 -2.99
#